data_AF-A0A853FDG8-F1
#
_entry.id   AF-A0A853FDG8-F1
#
_cell.length_a   1.000
_cell.length_b   1.000
_cell.length_c   1.000
_cell.angle_alpha   90.00
_cell.angle_beta   90.00
_cell.angle_gamma   90.00
#
_symmetry.space_group_name_H-M   'P 1'
#
loop_
_entity.id
_entity.type
_entity.pdbx_description
1 polymer ?
#
loop_
_entity_poly.entity_id
_entity_poly.type
_entity_poly.pdbx_seq_one_letter_code
_entity_poly.pdbx_strand_id
1 'polypeptide(L)' 'MKLLNRVRKDYNRNVENPIHSMNIQPAGTEMSLQMRIIRAVASSTAIETGQPVKELEAFLKAQTSKFQQLSLAAA' A
#
# COMPACT_ATOMS: atom_id res chain seq x y z
N MET A 1 26.75 -53.57 8.18
CA MET A 1 25.32 -53.24 8.23
C MET A 1 25.11 -51.74 8.51
N LYS A 2 25.20 -50.86 7.49
CA LYS A 2 24.93 -49.40 7.60
C LYS A 2 24.24 -48.85 6.34
N LEU A 3 23.30 -49.61 5.75
CA LEU A 3 22.68 -49.24 4.47
C LEU A 3 21.15 -49.12 4.50
N LEU A 4 20.53 -48.90 5.67
CA LEU A 4 19.07 -48.72 5.77
C LEU A 4 18.62 -47.40 6.40
N ASN A 5 19.55 -46.52 6.80
CA ASN A 5 19.19 -45.27 7.47
C ASN A 5 19.27 -44.01 6.58
N ARG A 6 19.42 -44.17 5.25
CA ARG A 6 19.55 -43.02 4.34
C ARG A 6 18.22 -42.56 3.71
N VAL A 7 17.19 -43.41 3.66
CA VAL A 7 15.99 -43.13 2.84
C VAL A 7 14.83 -42.49 3.63
N ARG A 8 14.90 -42.45 4.96
CA ARG A 8 13.80 -41.93 5.81
C ARG A 8 14.01 -40.49 6.29
N LYS A 9 14.94 -39.73 5.70
CA LYS A 9 15.17 -38.32 6.09
C LYS A 9 14.56 -37.31 5.11
N ASP A 10 14.23 -37.74 3.89
CA ASP A 10 13.84 -36.82 2.82
C ASP A 10 12.31 -36.68 2.68
N TYR A 11 11.54 -37.54 3.35
CA TYR A 11 10.09 -37.63 3.14
C TYR A 11 9.24 -36.73 4.07
N ASN A 12 9.83 -35.91 4.95
CA ASN A 12 9.03 -35.12 5.88
C ASN A 12 9.71 -33.83 6.37
N ARG A 13 9.73 -32.79 5.53
CA ARG A 13 9.48 -31.38 5.92
C ARG A 13 9.51 -30.38 4.75
N ASN A 14 8.84 -30.69 3.64
CA ASN A 14 8.54 -29.69 2.60
C ASN A 14 7.02 -29.46 2.48
N VAL A 15 6.38 -29.25 3.63
CA VAL A 15 5.04 -28.66 3.72
C VAL A 15 5.13 -27.39 4.56
N GLU A 16 6.09 -26.54 4.25
CA GLU A 16 5.91 -25.11 4.51
C GLU A 16 5.17 -24.56 3.30
N ASN A 17 3.86 -24.44 3.44
CA ASN A 17 2.98 -23.72 2.52
C ASN A 17 3.67 -22.42 2.10
N PRO A 18 4.01 -22.22 0.82
CA PRO A 18 4.43 -20.91 0.34
C PRO A 18 3.17 -20.06 0.12
N ILE A 19 2.26 -20.00 1.09
CA ILE A 19 1.58 -18.74 1.32
C ILE A 19 2.70 -17.89 1.87
N HIS A 20 3.43 -17.23 0.96
CA HIS A 20 4.17 -16.04 1.31
C HIS A 20 3.19 -15.25 2.15
N SER A 21 3.43 -15.21 3.46
CA SER A 21 2.85 -14.20 4.30
C SER A 21 3.23 -12.93 3.59
N MET A 22 2.27 -12.33 2.88
CA MET A 22 2.35 -10.94 2.50
C MET A 22 2.35 -10.25 3.85
N ASN A 23 3.54 -10.15 4.43
CA ASN A 23 3.85 -9.26 5.51
C ASN A 23 3.64 -7.89 4.88
N ILE A 24 2.38 -7.44 4.87
CA ILE A 24 2.03 -6.05 4.64
C ILE A 24 2.55 -5.34 5.88
N GLN A 25 3.87 -5.25 5.95
CA GLN A 25 4.57 -4.18 6.62
C GLN A 25 3.98 -2.94 5.94
N PRO A 26 3.22 -2.10 6.66
CA PRO A 26 3.06 -0.75 6.16
C PRO A 26 4.49 -0.26 6.03
N ALA A 27 4.98 -0.10 4.79
CA ALA A 27 6.25 0.54 4.52
C ALA A 27 6.06 1.99 4.98
N GLY A 28 6.22 2.18 6.29
CA GLY A 28 5.67 3.26 7.08
C GLY A 28 6.50 4.51 6.91
N THR A 29 6.43 5.09 5.71
CA THR A 29 6.47 6.54 5.66
C THR A 29 5.11 6.98 6.17
N GLU A 30 5.04 7.39 7.44
CA GLU A 30 3.83 7.96 8.05
C GLU A 30 3.31 9.07 7.14
N MET A 31 2.32 8.75 6.30
CA MET A 31 1.72 9.73 5.42
C MET A 31 0.94 10.71 6.28
N SER A 32 1.29 12.00 6.16
CA SER A 32 0.57 13.06 6.84
C SER A 32 -0.93 12.97 6.53
N LEU A 33 -1.77 13.41 7.47
CA LEU A 33 -3.23 13.42 7.28
C LEU A 33 -3.61 14.15 5.99
N GLN A 34 -2.91 15.25 5.67
CA GLN A 34 -3.09 16.00 4.44
C GLN A 34 -2.79 15.15 3.19
N MET A 35 -1.69 14.39 3.19
CA MET A 35 -1.35 13.50 2.08
C MET A 35 -2.42 12.42 1.87
N ARG A 36 -2.96 11.87 2.98
CA ARG A 36 -4.06 10.89 2.91
C ARG A 36 -5.33 11.48 2.30
N ILE A 37 -5.69 12.71 2.71
CA ILE A 37 -6.84 13.43 2.16
C ILE A 37 -6.64 13.71 0.67
N ILE A 38 -5.47 14.24 0.29
CA ILE A 38 -5.13 14.52 -1.11
C ILE A 38 -5.25 13.25 -1.96
N ARG A 39 -4.70 12.13 -1.49
CA ARG A 39 -4.79 10.85 -2.20
C ARG A 39 -6.23 10.35 -2.31
N ALA A 40 -7.03 10.48 -1.25
CA ALA A 40 -8.43 10.07 -1.27
C ALA A 40 -9.23 10.88 -2.31
N VAL A 41 -9.08 12.20 -2.30
CA VAL A 41 -9.76 13.11 -3.25
C VAL A 41 -9.28 12.88 -4.68
N ALA A 42 -7.98 12.72 -4.89
CA ALA A 42 -7.42 12.43 -6.22
C ALA A 42 -7.95 11.09 -6.75
N SER A 43 -8.06 10.07 -5.90
CA SER A 43 -8.55 8.75 -6.30
C SER A 43 -10.03 8.77 -6.68
N SER A 44 -10.89 9.42 -5.87
CA SER A 44 -12.31 9.54 -6.20
C SER A 44 -12.53 10.35 -7.48
N THR A 45 -11.77 11.43 -7.64
CA THR A 45 -11.87 12.28 -8.83
C THR A 45 -11.40 11.54 -10.08
N ALA A 46 -10.32 10.76 -9.99
CA ALA A 46 -9.82 9.97 -11.11
C ALA A 46 -10.85 8.94 -11.60
N ILE A 47 -11.63 8.34 -10.70
CA ILE A 47 -12.71 7.40 -11.07
C ILE A 47 -13.79 8.13 -11.87
N GLU A 48 -14.16 9.33 -11.45
CA GLU A 48 -15.23 10.12 -12.10
C GLU A 48 -14.79 10.72 -13.43
N THR A 49 -13.56 11.25 -13.51
CA THR A 49 -13.09 12.03 -14.67
C THR A 49 -12.20 11.25 -15.63
N GLY A 50 -11.72 10.07 -15.22
CA GLY A 50 -10.73 9.28 -15.96
C GLY A 50 -9.32 9.89 -15.98
N GLN A 51 -9.09 10.99 -15.26
CA GLN A 51 -7.77 11.63 -15.21
C GLN A 51 -6.78 10.83 -14.35
N PRO A 52 -5.46 10.87 -14.65
CA PRO A 52 -4.47 10.17 -13.85
C PRO A 52 -4.40 10.72 -12.41
N VAL A 53 -4.45 9.83 -11.42
CA VAL A 53 -4.34 10.18 -9.98
C VAL A 53 -3.09 11.03 -9.70
N LYS A 54 -1.97 10.76 -10.38
CA LYS A 54 -0.71 11.49 -10.21
C LYS A 54 -0.82 12.96 -10.58
N GLU A 55 -1.56 13.28 -11.65
CA GLU A 55 -1.78 14.65 -12.10
C GLU A 55 -2.71 15.40 -11.15
N LEU A 56 -3.76 14.73 -10.68
CA LEU A 56 -4.68 15.26 -9.69
C LEU A 56 -4.00 15.51 -8.34
N GLU A 57 -3.14 14.60 -7.88
CA GLU A 57 -2.34 14.82 -6.67
C GLU A 57 -1.41 16.01 -6.83
N ALA A 58 -0.74 16.17 -7.98
CA ALA A 58 0.15 17.30 -8.24
C ALA A 58 -0.62 18.62 -8.25
N PHE A 59 -1.81 18.64 -8.88
CA PHE A 59 -2.71 19.79 -8.89
C PHE A 59 -3.17 20.18 -7.48
N LEU A 60 -3.61 19.21 -6.67
CA LEU A 60 -4.05 19.44 -5.29
C LEU A 60 -2.90 19.88 -4.38
N LYS A 61 -1.68 19.37 -4.61
CA LYS A 61 -0.47 19.77 -3.89
C LYS A 61 0.02 21.16 -4.27
N ALA A 62 -0.34 21.67 -5.45
CA ALA A 62 0.11 22.99 -5.94
C ALA A 62 -0.42 24.17 -5.12
N GLN A 63 -1.19 23.94 -4.04
CA GLN A 63 -1.68 24.95 -3.08
C GLN A 63 -2.20 26.22 -3.76
N THR A 64 -2.96 26.07 -4.85
CA THR A 64 -3.58 27.23 -5.49
C THR A 64 -4.57 27.83 -4.50
N SER A 65 -4.43 29.11 -4.19
CA SER A 65 -5.23 29.89 -3.21
C SER A 65 -6.75 29.64 -3.28
N LYS A 66 -7.26 29.21 -4.45
CA LYS A 66 -8.66 28.88 -4.73
C LYS A 66 -9.31 27.91 -3.74
N PHE A 67 -8.54 27.04 -3.07
CA PHE A 67 -9.07 26.06 -2.12
C PHE A 67 -8.60 26.27 -0.66
N GLN A 68 -7.96 27.39 -0.34
CA GLN A 68 -7.57 27.72 1.04
C GLN A 68 -8.78 27.73 1.99
N GLN A 69 -9.96 28.07 1.47
CA GLN A 69 -11.21 28.10 2.23
C GLN A 69 -11.77 26.71 2.56
N LEU A 70 -11.30 25.65 1.88
CA LEU A 70 -11.65 24.26 2.18
C LEU A 70 -10.70 23.61 3.20
N SER A 71 -10.03 24.42 4.02
CA SER A 71 -9.36 23.95 5.22
C SER A 71 -10.35 23.09 6.01
N LEU A 72 -10.12 21.79 6.06
CA LEU A 72 -10.87 20.86 6.89
C LEU A 72 -10.85 21.43 8.31
N ALA A 73 -12.01 21.85 8.82
CA ALA A 73 -12.12 22.46 10.14
C ALA A 73 -11.43 21.53 11.15
N ALA A 74 -10.34 22.02 11.75
CA ALA A 74 -9.69 21.29 12.82
C ALA A 74 -10.71 21.20 13.97
N ALA A 75 -11.07 19.96 14.32
CA ALA A 75 -11.86 19.67 15.50
C ALA A 75 -11.07 19.97 16.78
#